data_AF-A0A7R8CN81-F1
#
_entry.id   AF-A0A7R8CN81-F1
#
_cell.length_a   1.000
_cell.length_b   1.000
_cell.length_c   1.000
_cell.angle_alpha   90.00
_cell.angle_beta   90.00
_cell.angle_gamma   90.00
#
_symmetry.space_group_name_H-M   'P 1'
#
loop_
_entity.id
_entity.type
_entity.pdbx_description
1 polymer ?
#
loop_
_entity_poly.entity_id
_entity_poly.type
_entity_poly.pdbx_seq_one_letter_code
_entity_poly.pdbx_strand_id
1 'polypeptide(L)'
;MRSTLMATLLSLSFYMECVYLCCACGYHSVGCNFPEHWKGRWFHLGFSEPLVMSDNKITQKGLCVESANNQYIMEENDGHSGKCYKCMVLYEKHFNVLQYKESFCEENYESIDWLCDQIGGDSSLYSMFRKEADSIKCPFKGPYSFSYAKGGSYKTCSDPPSYMDSCVDSTRVKLRYQACTDVPGSEIANEEIECLAHWKQGSSRYLVAMLNHSHVYTDEARYRCFVYQRHRERDHVTYKMAQSYSASCLGLWIPTEGSKIYNMKKCKFLKRAGTRISSF
;
A
#
# COMPACT_ATOMS: atom_id res chain seq x y z
N MET A 1 3.44 -41.99 57.17
CA MET A 1 2.94 -41.43 55.89
C MET A 1 2.29 -40.05 56.09
N ARG A 2 3.03 -39.06 56.62
CA ARG A 2 2.56 -37.67 56.74
C ARG A 2 3.63 -36.62 56.39
N SER A 3 4.89 -37.01 56.19
CA SER A 3 6.01 -36.08 55.99
C SER A 3 6.34 -35.79 54.51
N THR A 4 5.82 -36.58 53.57
CA THR A 4 6.14 -36.46 52.14
C THR A 4 5.13 -35.64 51.34
N LEU A 5 3.95 -35.34 51.91
CA LEU A 5 2.88 -34.59 51.24
C LEU A 5 3.00 -33.06 51.41
N MET A 6 3.71 -32.57 52.44
CA MET A 6 3.92 -31.12 52.62
C MET A 6 5.04 -30.56 51.72
N ALA A 7 6.01 -31.38 51.34
CA ALA A 7 7.13 -30.93 50.50
C ALA A 7 6.73 -30.68 49.03
N THR A 8 5.72 -31.39 48.52
CA THR A 8 5.23 -31.24 47.14
C THR A 8 4.25 -30.09 46.95
N LEU A 9 3.61 -29.61 48.02
CA LEU A 9 2.67 -28.47 47.95
C LEU A 9 3.42 -27.12 47.94
N LEU A 10 4.55 -27.02 48.65
CA LEU A 10 5.39 -25.82 48.66
C LEU A 10 6.16 -25.58 47.35
N SER A 11 6.43 -26.64 46.58
CA SER A 11 7.05 -26.50 45.24
C SER A 11 6.05 -26.04 44.17
N LEU A 12 4.76 -26.30 44.34
CA LEU A 12 3.72 -25.87 43.38
C LEU A 12 3.31 -24.41 43.58
N SER A 13 3.40 -23.87 44.80
CA SER A 13 3.16 -22.45 45.08
C SER A 13 4.29 -21.53 44.58
N PHE A 14 5.54 -22.02 44.50
CA PHE A 14 6.66 -21.23 43.95
C PHE A 14 6.67 -21.18 42.41
N TYR A 15 6.19 -22.23 41.72
CA TYR A 15 6.07 -22.21 40.26
C TYR A 15 4.90 -21.33 39.78
N MET A 16 3.85 -21.15 40.59
CA MET A 16 2.70 -20.32 40.25
C MET A 16 2.89 -18.82 40.51
N GLU A 17 3.94 -18.38 41.21
CA GLU A 17 4.28 -16.94 41.29
C GLU A 17 5.33 -16.50 40.26
N CYS A 18 6.15 -17.41 39.72
CA CYS A 18 7.08 -17.06 38.63
C CYS A 18 6.39 -16.87 37.27
N VAL A 19 5.21 -17.45 37.05
CA VAL A 19 4.47 -17.30 35.77
C VAL A 19 3.75 -15.94 35.68
N TYR A 20 3.36 -15.34 36.81
CA TYR A 20 2.69 -14.03 36.81
C TYR A 20 3.64 -12.84 36.64
N LEU A 21 4.94 -13.00 36.92
CA LEU A 21 5.91 -11.89 36.80
C LEU A 21 6.61 -11.78 35.44
N CYS A 22 6.41 -12.71 34.51
CA CYS A 22 7.14 -12.71 33.23
C CYS A 22 6.29 -12.33 32.00
N CYS A 23 5.03 -11.94 32.18
CA CYS A 23 4.12 -11.57 31.08
C CYS A 23 3.76 -10.07 31.07
N ALA A 24 4.66 -9.22 31.57
CA ALA A 24 4.60 -7.77 31.43
C ALA A 24 5.93 -7.21 30.92
N CYS A 25 6.55 -7.88 29.93
CA CYS A 25 7.47 -7.18 29.04
C CYS A 25 6.64 -6.42 28.00
N GLY A 26 5.86 -5.45 28.46
CA GLY A 26 5.56 -4.29 27.64
C GLY A 26 6.90 -3.63 27.38
N TYR A 27 7.36 -3.69 26.13
CA TYR A 27 8.58 -3.05 25.68
C TYR A 27 8.39 -1.55 25.86
N HIS A 28 8.73 -1.02 27.03
CA HIS A 28 8.75 0.41 27.29
C HIS A 28 9.96 0.94 26.52
N SER A 29 9.74 1.32 25.26
CA SER A 29 10.76 1.99 24.46
C SER A 29 11.09 3.30 25.16
N VAL A 30 12.25 3.36 25.81
CA VAL A 30 12.80 4.58 26.38
C VAL A 30 13.13 5.52 25.21
N GLY A 31 12.15 6.34 24.84
CA GLY A 31 12.22 7.28 23.73
C GLY A 31 11.32 6.90 22.56
N CYS A 32 10.68 7.90 21.95
CA CYS A 32 9.97 7.70 20.70
C CYS A 32 10.95 7.62 19.52
N ASN A 33 11.15 6.41 19.01
CA ASN A 33 11.94 6.17 17.80
C ASN A 33 11.16 5.36 16.79
N PHE A 34 11.25 5.75 15.52
CA PHE A 34 10.75 5.01 14.39
C PHE A 34 11.67 3.82 14.07
N PRO A 35 11.13 2.74 13.49
CA PRO A 35 11.93 1.63 12.99
C PRO A 35 13.03 2.09 12.02
N GLU A 36 14.23 1.52 12.16
CA GLU A 36 15.39 1.92 11.37
C GLU A 36 15.15 1.81 9.86
N HIS A 37 14.39 0.81 9.43
CA HIS A 37 14.08 0.60 8.02
C HIS A 37 13.07 1.58 7.45
N TRP A 38 12.42 2.41 8.27
CA TRP A 38 11.56 3.49 7.77
C TRP A 38 12.37 4.75 7.44
N LYS A 39 13.63 4.83 7.84
CA LYS A 39 14.49 5.98 7.55
C LYS A 39 14.61 6.21 6.05
N GLY A 40 14.60 7.48 5.66
CA GLY A 40 14.77 7.92 4.28
C GLY A 40 13.71 8.91 3.80
N ARG A 41 13.59 9.03 2.48
CA ARG A 41 12.72 10.00 1.80
C ARG A 41 11.42 9.36 1.36
N TRP A 42 10.32 9.99 1.75
CA TRP A 42 8.96 9.55 1.46
C TRP A 42 8.21 10.61 0.66
N PHE A 43 7.65 10.21 -0.47
CA PHE A 43 6.68 11.00 -1.21
C PHE A 43 5.35 10.98 -0.47
N HIS A 44 4.72 12.15 -0.33
CA HIS A 44 3.37 12.29 0.17
C HIS A 44 2.63 13.35 -0.65
N LEU A 45 1.39 13.06 -1.04
CA LEU A 45 0.58 13.99 -1.82
C LEU A 45 0.21 15.23 -1.00
N GLY A 46 0.42 16.42 -1.55
CA GLY A 46 0.13 17.69 -0.87
C GLY A 46 1.35 18.38 -0.24
N PHE A 47 2.52 17.75 -0.28
CA PHE A 47 3.79 18.38 0.10
C PHE A 47 4.65 18.64 -1.13
N SER A 48 5.28 19.82 -1.20
CA SER A 48 6.18 20.19 -2.29
C SER A 48 7.48 19.40 -2.26
N GLU A 49 7.98 19.11 -1.06
CA GLU A 49 9.20 18.34 -0.82
C GLU A 49 8.90 16.98 -0.18
N PRO A 50 9.75 15.96 -0.39
CA PRO A 50 9.60 14.66 0.26
C PRO A 50 9.70 14.80 1.78
N LEU A 51 8.86 14.05 2.50
CA LEU A 51 8.97 13.90 3.94
C LEU A 51 10.21 13.06 4.26
N VAL A 52 11.17 13.62 5.00
CA VAL A 52 12.35 12.89 5.45
C VAL A 52 12.05 12.31 6.82
N MET A 53 12.12 10.99 6.92
CA MET A 53 11.93 10.26 8.18
C MET A 53 13.30 9.90 8.75
N SER A 54 13.55 10.39 9.96
CA SER A 54 14.76 10.14 10.75
C SER A 54 14.43 9.20 11.93
N ASP A 55 15.26 9.18 12.98
CA ASP A 55 15.01 8.37 14.18
C ASP A 55 13.71 8.76 14.89
N ASN A 56 13.50 10.05 15.18
CA ASN A 56 12.36 10.53 15.94
C ASN A 56 11.69 11.76 15.29
N LYS A 57 11.91 12.00 14.00
CA LYS A 57 11.42 13.19 13.30
C LYS A 57 10.89 12.83 11.92
N ILE A 58 9.79 13.46 11.54
CA ILE A 58 9.30 13.49 10.17
C ILE A 58 9.24 14.96 9.74
N THR A 59 10.00 15.32 8.70
CA THR A 59 9.99 16.70 8.17
C THR A 59 8.56 17.12 7.81
N GLN A 60 8.16 18.34 8.16
CA GLN A 60 6.79 18.87 7.98
C GLN A 60 5.66 18.15 8.76
N LYS A 61 6.01 17.20 9.64
CA LYS A 61 5.05 16.54 10.55
C LYS A 61 5.44 16.64 12.02
N GLY A 62 6.68 17.01 12.32
CA GLY A 62 7.14 17.31 13.67
C GLY A 62 8.10 16.26 14.27
N LEU A 63 8.31 16.38 15.57
CA LEU A 63 9.14 15.50 16.38
C LEU A 63 8.26 14.51 17.14
N CYS A 64 8.69 13.27 17.25
CA CYS A 64 7.99 12.30 18.06
C CYS A 64 8.41 12.42 19.53
N VAL A 65 7.42 12.53 20.41
CA VAL A 65 7.62 12.69 21.86
C VAL A 65 7.39 11.38 22.58
N GLU A 66 6.33 10.66 22.20
CA GLU A 66 5.91 9.42 22.84
C GLU A 66 5.43 8.42 21.78
N SER A 67 5.62 7.13 22.04
CA SER A 67 5.14 6.06 21.15
C SER A 67 4.64 4.86 21.94
N ALA A 68 3.55 4.27 21.46
CA ALA A 68 3.04 2.99 21.94
C ALA A 68 2.61 2.13 20.74
N ASN A 69 3.21 0.96 20.57
CA ASN A 69 2.96 0.06 19.45
C ASN A 69 3.15 0.75 18.08
N ASN A 70 2.06 1.05 17.38
CA ASN A 70 2.03 1.72 16.08
C ASN A 70 1.46 3.14 16.15
N GLN A 71 1.28 3.66 17.37
CA GLN A 71 0.80 5.00 17.67
C GLN A 71 1.97 5.87 18.10
N TYR A 72 1.99 7.10 17.60
CA TYR A 72 3.09 8.04 17.79
C TYR A 72 2.52 9.42 18.07
N ILE A 73 2.98 10.08 19.14
CA ILE A 73 2.62 11.46 19.44
C ILE A 73 3.64 12.39 18.78
N MET A 74 3.15 13.17 17.83
CA MET A 74 3.93 14.13 17.06
C MET A 74 3.72 15.54 17.60
N GLU A 75 4.81 16.19 18.02
CA GLU A 75 4.87 17.60 18.39
C GLU A 75 5.29 18.43 17.18
N GLU A 76 4.39 19.28 16.71
CA GLU A 76 4.62 20.26 15.67
C GLU A 76 4.79 21.65 16.30
N ASN A 77 5.93 22.29 16.03
CA ASN A 77 6.17 23.68 16.44
C ASN A 77 5.82 24.58 15.26
N ASP A 78 4.52 24.80 15.06
CA ASP A 78 4.05 25.77 14.08
C ASP A 78 3.99 27.12 14.80
N GLY A 79 4.97 28.00 14.55
CA GLY A 79 5.35 29.16 15.38
C GLY A 79 4.29 30.26 15.60
N HIS A 80 3.01 29.98 15.38
CA HIS A 80 1.88 30.89 15.52
C HIS A 80 0.90 30.49 16.65
N SER A 81 0.95 29.26 17.18
CA SER A 81 0.01 28.81 18.22
C SER A 81 0.58 27.66 19.07
N GLY A 82 1.14 27.99 20.23
CA GLY A 82 1.43 27.02 21.29
C GLY A 82 2.23 25.78 20.86
N LYS A 83 2.16 24.74 21.68
CA LYS A 83 2.62 23.40 21.30
C LYS A 83 1.46 22.68 20.64
N CYS A 84 1.68 22.03 19.49
CA CYS A 84 0.66 21.25 18.81
C CYS A 84 1.01 19.76 18.88
N TYR A 85 0.17 18.98 19.56
CA TYR A 85 0.31 17.52 19.61
C TYR A 85 -0.74 16.86 18.72
N LYS A 86 -0.30 15.90 17.91
CA LYS A 86 -1.16 15.05 17.09
C LYS A 86 -0.81 13.59 17.34
N CYS A 87 -1.82 12.75 17.54
CA CYS A 87 -1.61 11.31 17.44
C CYS A 87 -1.51 10.93 15.96
N MET A 88 -0.49 10.15 15.62
CA MET A 88 -0.30 9.55 14.32
C MET A 88 -0.23 8.03 14.46
N VAL A 89 -1.15 7.32 13.81
CA VAL A 89 -1.17 5.85 13.79
C VAL A 89 -0.63 5.37 12.45
N LEU A 90 0.58 4.81 12.47
CA LEU A 90 1.31 4.35 11.30
C LEU A 90 1.04 2.86 11.03
N TYR A 91 0.88 2.52 9.76
CA TYR A 91 0.64 1.17 9.28
C TYR A 91 1.66 0.84 8.19
N GLU A 92 2.58 -0.06 8.50
CA GLU A 92 3.47 -0.62 7.48
C GLU A 92 2.70 -1.61 6.61
N LYS A 93 2.44 -1.23 5.35
CA LYS A 93 1.79 -2.12 4.36
C LYS A 93 2.82 -2.90 3.56
N HIS A 94 3.95 -2.28 3.29
CA HIS A 94 5.11 -2.83 2.61
C HIS A 94 6.33 -1.98 2.96
N PHE A 95 7.54 -2.50 2.76
CA PHE A 95 8.79 -1.75 2.98
C PHE A 95 8.86 -0.40 2.22
N ASN A 96 8.16 -0.31 1.10
CA ASN A 96 8.07 0.88 0.24
C ASN A 96 6.78 1.70 0.45
N VAL A 97 5.87 1.26 1.33
CA VAL A 97 4.56 1.89 1.51
C VAL A 97 4.15 1.91 2.99
N LEU A 98 4.08 3.14 3.51
CA LEU A 98 3.47 3.42 4.81
C LEU A 98 2.12 4.06 4.58
N GLN A 99 1.16 3.74 5.43
CA GLN A 99 -0.10 4.45 5.52
C GLN A 99 -0.29 4.97 6.92
N TYR A 100 -0.98 6.08 7.10
CA TYR A 100 -1.23 6.59 8.43
C TYR A 100 -2.56 7.34 8.52
N LYS A 101 -3.06 7.40 9.75
CA LYS A 101 -4.12 8.32 10.16
C LYS A 101 -3.53 9.29 11.18
N GLU A 102 -4.07 10.50 11.24
CA GLU A 102 -3.66 11.50 12.22
C GLU A 102 -4.89 12.14 12.89
N SER A 103 -4.74 12.54 14.15
CA SER A 103 -5.74 13.33 14.88
C SER A 103 -5.66 14.82 14.51
N PHE A 104 -6.61 15.59 15.02
CA PHE A 104 -6.49 17.03 15.04
C PHE A 104 -5.39 17.48 16.01
N CYS A 105 -4.98 18.74 15.86
CA CYS A 105 -3.99 19.39 16.71
C CYS A 105 -4.60 19.70 18.08
N GLU A 106 -3.97 19.23 19.14
CA GLU A 106 -4.35 19.53 20.53
C GLU A 106 -3.19 20.20 21.28
N GLU A 107 -3.48 21.16 22.15
CA GLU A 107 -2.44 21.89 22.90
C GLU A 107 -1.81 21.04 24.02
N ASN A 108 -2.58 20.07 24.55
CA ASN A 108 -2.17 19.15 25.59
C ASN A 108 -2.87 17.80 25.40
N TYR A 109 -2.31 16.75 25.97
CA TYR A 109 -2.91 15.42 26.01
C TYR A 109 -2.64 14.76 27.37
N GLU A 110 -3.59 13.95 27.85
CA GLU A 110 -3.44 13.24 29.12
C GLU A 110 -2.66 11.93 28.97
N SER A 111 -2.88 11.23 27.85
CA SER A 111 -2.24 9.96 27.51
C SER A 111 -2.27 9.74 26.00
N ILE A 112 -1.43 8.84 25.51
CA ILE A 112 -1.42 8.42 24.11
C ILE A 112 -2.78 7.88 23.67
N ASP A 113 -3.40 7.02 24.49
CA ASP A 113 -4.69 6.40 24.19
C ASP A 113 -5.78 7.48 24.02
N TRP A 114 -5.84 8.46 24.92
CA TRP A 114 -6.84 9.54 24.86
C TRP A 114 -6.78 10.35 23.55
N LEU A 115 -5.56 10.70 23.10
CA LEU A 115 -5.40 11.48 21.88
C LEU A 115 -5.63 10.64 20.62
N CYS A 116 -5.21 9.38 20.64
CA CYS A 116 -5.38 8.47 19.52
C CYS A 116 -6.83 7.99 19.33
N ASP A 117 -7.61 7.92 20.41
CA ASP A 117 -9.05 7.62 20.36
C ASP A 117 -9.86 8.72 19.67
N GLN A 118 -9.31 9.94 19.51
CA GLN A 118 -9.93 11.01 18.72
C GLN A 118 -9.91 10.72 17.21
N ILE A 119 -9.15 9.72 16.76
CA ILE A 119 -9.08 9.34 15.35
C ILE A 119 -10.32 8.51 15.01
N GLY A 120 -11.27 9.14 14.32
CA GLY A 120 -12.45 8.50 13.78
C GLY A 120 -12.16 7.29 12.88
N GLY A 121 -13.09 6.33 12.88
CA GLY A 121 -13.04 5.18 11.97
C GLY A 121 -13.04 5.61 10.49
N ASP A 122 -13.73 6.71 10.20
CA ASP A 122 -13.86 7.37 8.90
C ASP A 122 -12.74 8.36 8.57
N SER A 123 -11.82 8.63 9.50
CA SER A 123 -10.68 9.52 9.26
C SER A 123 -9.86 9.07 8.04
N SER A 124 -9.41 10.07 7.27
CA SER A 124 -8.62 9.88 6.05
C SER A 124 -7.38 9.02 6.30
N LEU A 125 -7.19 8.00 5.46
CA LEU A 125 -6.01 7.15 5.45
C LEU A 125 -5.02 7.69 4.41
N TYR A 126 -4.00 8.39 4.87
CA TYR A 126 -2.93 8.94 4.04
C TYR A 126 -1.93 7.85 3.64
N SER A 127 -1.26 8.05 2.51
CA SER A 127 -0.28 7.09 1.97
C SER A 127 1.03 7.80 1.68
N MET A 128 2.14 7.17 2.10
CA MET A 128 3.51 7.59 1.86
C MET A 128 4.23 6.54 1.03
N PHE A 129 4.94 6.96 -0.02
CA PHE A 129 5.69 6.08 -0.92
C PHE A 129 7.18 6.37 -0.83
N ARG A 130 8.03 5.36 -0.64
CA ARG A 130 9.48 5.54 -0.58
C ARG A 130 9.99 6.05 -1.95
N LYS A 131 10.72 7.17 -1.97
CA LYS A 131 11.18 7.83 -3.21
C LYS A 131 12.22 7.04 -3.99
N GLU A 132 13.09 6.33 -3.28
CA GLU A 132 14.14 5.46 -3.81
C GLU A 132 13.78 4.01 -3.46
N ALA A 133 12.55 3.63 -3.80
CA ALA A 133 12.04 2.30 -3.56
C ALA A 133 12.66 1.29 -4.53
N ASP A 134 13.10 0.16 -3.99
CA ASP A 134 13.46 -0.99 -4.81
C ASP A 134 12.21 -1.59 -5.45
N SER A 135 12.27 -1.80 -6.77
CA SER A 135 11.17 -2.39 -7.54
C SER A 135 11.00 -3.86 -7.18
N ILE A 136 9.74 -4.29 -7.06
CA ILE A 136 9.36 -5.67 -6.75
C ILE A 136 8.73 -6.36 -7.95
N LYS A 137 8.65 -7.69 -7.91
CA LYS A 137 7.93 -8.44 -8.93
C LYS A 137 6.44 -8.09 -8.91
N CYS A 138 5.88 -7.85 -10.10
CA CYS A 138 4.46 -7.58 -10.25
C CYS A 138 3.60 -8.81 -9.91
N PRO A 139 2.38 -8.61 -9.37
CA PRO A 139 1.50 -9.70 -8.94
C PRO A 139 0.81 -10.45 -10.10
N PHE A 140 1.02 -9.98 -11.33
CA PHE A 140 0.51 -10.57 -12.56
C PHE A 140 1.66 -10.78 -13.56
N LYS A 141 1.67 -11.96 -14.20
CA LYS A 141 2.63 -12.33 -15.24
C LYS A 141 1.91 -12.55 -16.57
N GLY A 142 2.20 -11.70 -17.54
CA GLY A 142 1.62 -11.67 -18.87
C GLY A 142 1.88 -12.92 -19.71
N PRO A 143 1.28 -12.99 -20.91
CA PRO A 143 0.47 -11.95 -21.56
C PRO A 143 -1.03 -11.96 -21.18
N TYR A 144 -1.65 -10.78 -21.14
CA TYR A 144 -3.10 -10.60 -20.99
C TYR A 144 -3.66 -9.66 -22.06
N SER A 145 -4.88 -9.93 -22.52
CA SER A 145 -5.72 -8.97 -23.22
C SER A 145 -6.57 -8.25 -22.19
N PHE A 146 -6.77 -6.94 -22.34
CA PHE A 146 -7.62 -6.17 -21.44
C PHE A 146 -8.53 -5.20 -22.17
N SER A 147 -9.68 -4.95 -21.56
CA SER A 147 -10.57 -3.82 -21.86
C SER A 147 -10.46 -2.79 -20.75
N TYR A 148 -10.69 -1.52 -21.06
CA TYR A 148 -10.60 -0.44 -20.07
C TYR A 148 -11.74 0.57 -20.18
N ALA A 149 -12.07 1.21 -19.06
CA ALA A 149 -13.01 2.31 -18.99
C ALA A 149 -12.39 3.47 -18.20
N LYS A 150 -12.59 4.71 -18.65
CA LYS A 150 -12.25 5.91 -17.89
C LYS A 150 -13.31 6.11 -16.79
N GLY A 151 -12.89 6.49 -15.58
CA GLY A 151 -13.76 6.71 -14.43
C GLY A 151 -14.87 7.69 -14.76
N GLY A 152 -16.11 7.34 -14.41
CA GLY A 152 -17.32 8.11 -14.75
C GLY A 152 -17.88 7.86 -16.16
N SER A 153 -17.18 7.13 -17.04
CA SER A 153 -17.73 6.68 -18.32
C SER A 153 -18.53 5.39 -18.15
N TYR A 154 -19.76 5.37 -18.69
CA TYR A 154 -20.55 4.14 -18.79
C TYR A 154 -20.01 3.18 -19.88
N LYS A 155 -19.28 3.72 -20.86
CA LYS A 155 -18.76 2.94 -22.00
C LYS A 155 -17.37 2.38 -21.71
N THR A 156 -17.20 1.09 -22.00
CA THR A 156 -15.93 0.36 -21.89
C THR A 156 -15.32 0.15 -23.28
N CYS A 157 -14.04 0.51 -23.44
CA CYS A 157 -13.28 0.21 -24.65
C CYS A 157 -12.80 -1.25 -24.59
N SER A 158 -13.41 -2.09 -25.43
CA SER A 158 -13.18 -3.54 -25.46
C SER A 158 -12.82 -4.09 -26.83
N ASP A 159 -13.13 -3.38 -27.91
CA ASP A 159 -12.81 -3.77 -29.27
C ASP A 159 -12.27 -2.57 -30.07
N PRO A 160 -11.03 -2.63 -30.59
CA PRO A 160 -10.09 -3.75 -30.49
C PRO A 160 -9.51 -3.93 -29.06
N PRO A 161 -9.12 -5.15 -28.67
CA PRO A 161 -8.59 -5.42 -27.33
C PRO A 161 -7.22 -4.77 -27.13
N SER A 162 -7.01 -4.20 -25.94
CA SER A 162 -5.70 -3.71 -25.49
C SER A 162 -4.87 -4.88 -24.92
N TYR A 163 -3.54 -4.71 -24.85
CA TYR A 163 -2.63 -5.80 -24.48
C TYR A 163 -1.67 -5.40 -23.36
N MET A 164 -1.48 -6.31 -22.41
CA MET A 164 -0.52 -6.21 -21.33
C MET A 164 0.51 -7.32 -21.45
N ASP A 165 1.79 -6.96 -21.34
CA ASP A 165 2.89 -7.93 -21.31
C ASP A 165 3.90 -7.61 -20.20
N SER A 166 4.51 -8.64 -19.63
CA SER A 166 5.50 -8.51 -18.55
C SER A 166 6.91 -8.45 -19.12
N CYS A 167 7.75 -7.58 -18.58
CA CYS A 167 9.17 -7.55 -18.89
C CYS A 167 9.89 -8.80 -18.36
N VAL A 168 11.12 -9.03 -18.83
CA VAL A 168 11.93 -10.22 -18.49
C VAL A 168 12.18 -10.32 -16.97
N ASP A 169 12.45 -9.19 -16.34
CA ASP A 169 12.65 -9.05 -14.90
C ASP A 169 11.36 -9.21 -14.06
N SER A 170 10.18 -9.16 -14.70
CA SER A 170 8.85 -9.19 -14.10
C SER A 170 8.57 -8.08 -13.06
N THR A 171 9.45 -7.09 -12.94
CA THR A 171 9.25 -5.89 -12.10
C THR A 171 8.48 -4.80 -12.85
N ARG A 172 8.52 -4.86 -14.18
CA ARG A 172 7.86 -3.93 -15.08
C ARG A 172 6.88 -4.62 -15.99
N VAL A 173 5.82 -3.89 -16.33
CA VAL A 173 4.75 -4.36 -17.19
C VAL A 173 4.39 -3.26 -18.17
N LYS A 174 4.23 -3.63 -19.45
CA LYS A 174 3.88 -2.73 -20.53
C LYS A 174 2.40 -2.86 -20.88
N LEU A 175 1.68 -1.75 -20.85
CA LEU A 175 0.29 -1.62 -21.24
C LEU A 175 0.23 -0.94 -22.61
N ARG A 176 -0.38 -1.63 -23.58
CA ARG A 176 -0.59 -1.12 -24.94
C ARG A 176 -2.09 -0.91 -25.16
N TYR A 177 -2.51 0.34 -25.06
CA TYR A 177 -3.90 0.75 -25.22
C TYR A 177 -4.25 0.85 -26.71
N GLN A 178 -5.48 0.49 -27.01
CA GLN A 178 -6.10 0.72 -28.32
C GLN A 178 -7.24 1.72 -28.17
N ALA A 179 -7.46 2.53 -29.20
CA ALA A 179 -8.64 3.39 -29.28
C ALA A 179 -9.83 2.60 -29.85
N CYS A 180 -11.00 2.78 -29.24
CA CYS A 180 -12.26 2.22 -29.70
C CYS A 180 -13.09 3.31 -30.36
N THR A 181 -13.66 3.03 -31.54
CA THR A 181 -14.45 4.01 -32.32
C THR A 181 -15.65 4.55 -31.55
N ASP A 182 -16.29 3.72 -30.72
CA ASP A 182 -17.55 4.05 -30.06
C ASP A 182 -17.40 4.63 -28.63
N VAL A 183 -16.15 4.80 -28.19
CA VAL A 183 -15.80 5.24 -26.83
C VAL A 183 -15.00 6.55 -26.92
N PRO A 184 -15.69 7.71 -26.79
CA PRO A 184 -15.02 9.01 -26.79
C PRO A 184 -13.93 9.09 -25.73
N GLY A 185 -12.78 9.64 -26.11
CA GLY A 185 -11.62 9.75 -25.24
C GLY A 185 -10.84 8.44 -25.04
N SER A 186 -11.21 7.35 -25.71
CA SER A 186 -10.27 6.22 -25.88
C SER A 186 -9.12 6.64 -26.80
N GLU A 187 -7.91 6.20 -26.50
CA GLU A 187 -6.69 6.69 -27.14
C GLU A 187 -5.68 5.56 -27.26
N ILE A 188 -4.90 5.59 -28.34
CA ILE A 188 -3.77 4.67 -28.51
C ILE A 188 -2.61 5.23 -27.69
N ALA A 189 -2.16 4.46 -26.71
CA ALA A 189 -1.08 4.86 -25.82
C ALA A 189 -0.25 3.64 -25.43
N ASN A 190 1.01 3.88 -25.10
CA ASN A 190 1.86 2.90 -24.46
C ASN A 190 2.26 3.45 -23.09
N GLU A 191 1.95 2.71 -22.04
CA GLU A 191 2.36 3.02 -20.67
C GLU A 191 3.21 1.87 -20.15
N GLU A 192 4.28 2.18 -19.43
CA GLU A 192 5.04 1.20 -18.67
C GLU A 192 4.79 1.45 -17.18
N ILE A 193 4.46 0.40 -16.44
CA ILE A 193 4.32 0.45 -14.98
C ILE A 193 5.44 -0.35 -14.34
N GLU A 194 6.05 0.23 -13.31
CA GLU A 194 7.05 -0.39 -12.46
C GLU A 194 6.45 -0.67 -11.08
N CYS A 195 6.42 -1.93 -10.67
CA CYS A 195 5.77 -2.34 -9.43
C CYS A 195 6.66 -2.05 -8.22
N LEU A 196 6.15 -1.31 -7.23
CA LEU A 196 6.92 -0.90 -6.04
C LEU A 196 6.50 -1.64 -4.77
N ALA A 197 5.22 -1.99 -4.66
CA ALA A 197 4.69 -2.69 -3.50
C ALA A 197 3.36 -3.36 -3.83
N HIS A 198 3.09 -4.53 -3.24
CA HIS A 198 1.76 -5.11 -3.26
C HIS A 198 1.42 -5.75 -1.92
N TRP A 199 0.15 -5.71 -1.51
CA TRP A 199 -0.31 -6.37 -0.28
C TRP A 199 -1.76 -6.84 -0.42
N LYS A 200 -2.21 -7.67 0.51
CA LYS A 200 -3.60 -8.13 0.60
C LYS A 200 -4.23 -7.50 1.84
N GLN A 201 -5.44 -6.97 1.69
CA GLN A 201 -6.22 -6.43 2.80
C GLN A 201 -7.68 -6.87 2.61
N GLY A 202 -8.17 -7.70 3.53
CA GLY A 202 -9.48 -8.36 3.38
C GLY A 202 -9.54 -9.24 2.12
N SER A 203 -10.57 -9.03 1.29
CA SER A 203 -10.74 -9.70 -0.01
C SER A 203 -9.98 -9.04 -1.15
N SER A 204 -9.59 -7.78 -0.99
CA SER A 204 -8.93 -6.96 -1.99
C SER A 204 -7.40 -7.09 -1.93
N ARG A 205 -6.76 -6.87 -3.06
CA ARG A 205 -5.30 -6.75 -3.15
C ARG A 205 -4.94 -5.40 -3.71
N TYR A 206 -3.86 -4.84 -3.22
CA TYR A 206 -3.38 -3.52 -3.57
C TYR A 206 -2.02 -3.63 -4.24
N LEU A 207 -1.74 -2.72 -5.15
CA LEU A 207 -0.46 -2.56 -5.83
C LEU A 207 -0.17 -1.06 -5.92
N VAL A 208 1.01 -0.65 -5.52
CA VAL A 208 1.56 0.68 -5.82
C VAL A 208 2.57 0.50 -6.93
N ALA A 209 2.43 1.30 -7.98
CA ALA A 209 3.33 1.28 -9.12
C ALA A 209 3.68 2.70 -9.57
N MET A 210 4.85 2.83 -10.18
CA MET A 210 5.29 4.05 -10.85
C MET A 210 4.94 3.97 -12.33
N LEU A 211 4.22 4.96 -12.86
CA LEU A 211 3.99 5.14 -14.28
C LEU A 211 5.21 5.77 -14.93
N ASN A 212 5.62 5.19 -16.05
CA ASN A 212 6.62 5.74 -16.94
C ASN A 212 6.01 5.96 -18.33
N HIS A 213 5.85 7.23 -18.72
CA HIS A 213 5.55 7.62 -20.09
C HIS A 213 6.14 9.01 -20.39
N SER A 214 6.31 9.33 -21.68
CA SER A 214 7.07 10.47 -22.22
C SER A 214 6.63 11.87 -21.78
N HIS A 215 5.54 12.01 -21.02
CA HIS A 215 4.94 13.28 -20.64
C HIS A 215 4.74 13.45 -19.13
N VAL A 216 5.26 12.54 -18.31
CA VAL A 216 5.14 12.58 -16.84
C VAL A 216 6.49 12.90 -16.21
N TYR A 217 6.55 14.08 -15.59
CA TYR A 217 7.79 14.61 -14.99
C TYR A 217 7.69 14.78 -13.46
N THR A 218 6.49 14.73 -12.88
CA THR A 218 6.28 14.99 -11.45
C THR A 218 5.96 13.73 -10.65
N ASP A 219 6.32 13.77 -9.36
CA ASP A 219 5.97 12.77 -8.33
C ASP A 219 4.52 12.30 -8.40
N GLU A 220 3.66 13.30 -8.34
CA GLU A 220 2.22 13.16 -8.31
C GLU A 220 1.64 12.48 -9.55
N ALA A 221 2.26 12.68 -10.71
CA ALA A 221 1.82 12.06 -11.95
C ALA A 221 2.39 10.63 -12.13
N ARG A 222 3.52 10.32 -11.47
CA ARG A 222 4.17 9.00 -11.54
C ARG A 222 3.52 7.95 -10.64
N TYR A 223 3.31 8.24 -9.36
CA TYR A 223 2.78 7.23 -8.44
C TYR A 223 1.29 6.97 -8.69
N ARG A 224 0.91 5.69 -8.76
CA ARG A 224 -0.49 5.26 -8.83
C ARG A 224 -0.72 4.03 -7.98
N CYS A 225 -1.87 4.01 -7.31
CA CYS A 225 -2.36 2.85 -6.61
C CYS A 225 -3.33 2.09 -7.49
N PHE A 226 -3.34 0.77 -7.32
CA PHE A 226 -4.22 -0.15 -7.99
C PHE A 226 -4.85 -1.07 -6.96
N VAL A 227 -6.16 -1.26 -7.03
CA VAL A 227 -6.86 -2.31 -6.30
C VAL A 227 -7.28 -3.38 -7.31
N TYR A 228 -7.04 -4.64 -7.01
CA TYR A 228 -7.31 -5.73 -7.93
C TYR A 228 -7.86 -6.97 -7.24
N GLN A 229 -8.66 -7.70 -7.99
CA GLN A 229 -9.18 -9.00 -7.64
C GLN A 229 -8.84 -10.01 -8.72
N ARG A 230 -8.34 -11.16 -8.28
CA ARG A 230 -8.02 -12.29 -9.14
C ARG A 230 -9.15 -13.29 -9.04
N HIS A 231 -9.82 -13.55 -10.16
CA HIS A 231 -10.79 -14.62 -10.28
C HIS A 231 -10.18 -15.75 -11.10
N ARG A 232 -10.33 -16.99 -10.62
CA ARG A 232 -9.88 -18.19 -11.32
C ARG A 232 -11.09 -19.07 -11.56
N GLU A 233 -11.45 -19.23 -12.82
CA GLU A 233 -12.52 -20.11 -13.25
C GLU A 233 -11.93 -21.19 -14.15
N ARG A 234 -11.89 -22.44 -13.65
CA ARG A 234 -11.22 -23.57 -14.32
C ARG A 234 -9.77 -23.21 -14.71
N ASP A 235 -9.52 -23.05 -16.01
CA ASP A 235 -8.22 -22.69 -16.60
C ASP A 235 -8.09 -21.20 -16.98
N HIS A 236 -9.13 -20.41 -16.77
CA HIS A 236 -9.16 -18.99 -17.10
C HIS A 236 -8.86 -18.16 -15.85
N VAL A 237 -7.78 -17.38 -15.92
CA VAL A 237 -7.46 -16.37 -14.91
C VAL A 237 -7.89 -15.02 -15.44
N THR A 238 -8.76 -14.35 -14.69
CA THR A 238 -9.20 -12.99 -14.96
C THR A 238 -8.80 -12.07 -13.81
N TYR A 239 -8.45 -10.84 -14.16
CA TYR A 239 -8.16 -9.79 -13.20
C TYR A 239 -9.12 -8.63 -13.44
N LYS A 240 -9.78 -8.19 -12.37
CA LYS A 240 -10.46 -6.90 -12.33
C LYS A 240 -9.57 -5.94 -11.56
N MET A 241 -9.35 -4.75 -12.10
CA MET A 241 -8.45 -3.78 -11.48
C MET A 241 -9.04 -2.37 -11.60
N ALA A 242 -8.84 -1.54 -10.59
CA ALA A 242 -9.08 -0.10 -10.67
C ALA A 242 -7.83 0.66 -10.26
N GLN A 243 -7.61 1.80 -10.91
CA GLN A 243 -6.47 2.70 -10.68
C GLN A 243 -6.92 3.98 -9.98
N SER A 244 -6.09 4.49 -9.07
CA SER A 244 -6.30 5.78 -8.42
C SER A 244 -6.21 6.95 -9.40
N TYR A 245 -6.90 8.04 -9.08
CA TYR A 245 -6.84 9.28 -9.87
C TYR A 245 -5.51 10.03 -9.64
N SER A 246 -5.06 10.11 -8.39
CA SER A 246 -3.86 10.81 -7.96
C SER A 246 -2.82 9.84 -7.39
N ALA A 247 -1.67 10.39 -6.98
CA ALA A 247 -0.62 9.69 -6.25
C ALA A 247 -1.00 9.43 -4.78
N SER A 248 -2.20 8.90 -4.55
CA SER A 248 -2.70 8.46 -3.27
C SER A 248 -3.60 7.26 -3.45
N CYS A 249 -3.61 6.36 -2.47
CA CYS A 249 -4.55 5.22 -2.45
C CYS A 249 -5.90 5.60 -1.81
N LEU A 250 -6.10 6.87 -1.45
CA LEU A 250 -7.33 7.36 -0.84
C LEU A 250 -8.52 7.17 -1.79
N GLY A 251 -9.63 6.65 -1.25
CA GLY A 251 -10.87 6.42 -2.01
C GLY A 251 -10.85 5.18 -2.91
N LEU A 252 -9.76 4.41 -2.94
CA LEU A 252 -9.63 3.24 -3.80
C LEU A 252 -9.97 1.95 -3.03
N TRP A 253 -11.26 1.59 -2.99
CA TRP A 253 -11.74 0.47 -2.16
C TRP A 253 -11.99 -0.83 -2.94
N ILE A 254 -12.52 -0.72 -4.16
CA ILE A 254 -13.00 -1.85 -4.95
C ILE A 254 -12.51 -1.76 -6.40
N PRO A 255 -12.31 -2.89 -7.11
CA PRO A 255 -11.77 -2.91 -8.47
C PRO A 255 -12.74 -2.43 -9.56
N THR A 256 -13.94 -1.97 -9.18
CA THR A 256 -14.96 -1.43 -10.07
C THR A 256 -15.13 0.08 -9.96
N GLU A 257 -14.32 0.73 -9.12
CA GLU A 257 -14.40 2.17 -8.89
C GLU A 257 -13.00 2.76 -8.89
N GLY A 258 -12.74 3.73 -9.76
CA GLY A 258 -11.44 4.38 -9.90
C GLY A 258 -11.37 5.22 -11.17
N SER A 259 -10.21 5.87 -11.37
CA SER A 259 -9.95 6.72 -12.53
C SER A 259 -9.84 5.94 -13.84
N LYS A 260 -9.33 4.71 -13.78
CA LYS A 260 -9.37 3.75 -14.88
C LYS A 260 -9.72 2.37 -14.31
N ILE A 261 -10.62 1.67 -14.97
CA ILE A 261 -11.04 0.32 -14.60
C ILE A 261 -10.61 -0.64 -15.71
N TYR A 262 -10.09 -1.80 -15.34
CA TYR A 262 -9.53 -2.79 -16.24
C TYR A 262 -10.19 -4.14 -16.01
N ASN A 263 -10.53 -4.81 -17.11
CA ASN A 263 -10.89 -6.23 -17.11
C ASN A 263 -9.89 -6.98 -17.97
N MET A 264 -9.05 -7.79 -17.35
CA MET A 264 -7.97 -8.53 -18.01
C MET A 264 -8.30 -10.02 -18.08
N LYS A 265 -8.01 -10.62 -19.23
CA LYS A 265 -8.14 -12.05 -19.49
C LYS A 265 -6.81 -12.58 -19.98
N LYS A 266 -6.34 -13.69 -19.40
CA LYS A 266 -5.05 -14.28 -19.81
C LYS A 266 -5.13 -14.69 -21.27
N CYS A 267 -4.15 -14.27 -22.08
CA CYS A 267 -4.09 -14.69 -23.47
C CYS A 267 -3.82 -16.19 -23.51
N LYS A 268 -4.61 -16.93 -24.29
CA LYS A 268 -4.24 -18.30 -24.65
C LYS A 268 -3.07 -18.17 -25.61
N PHE A 269 -1.92 -18.75 -25.28
CA PHE A 269 -0.89 -18.96 -26.28
C PHE A 269 -1.52 -19.85 -27.36
N LEU A 270 -1.78 -19.26 -28.53
CA LEU A 270 -1.94 -20.07 -29.74
C LEU A 270 -0.63 -20.86 -29.84
N LYS A 271 -0.67 -22.16 -29.58
CA LYS A 271 0.38 -23.06 -30.05
C LYS A 271 0.50 -22.73 -31.53
N ARG A 272 1.60 -22.09 -31.96
CA ARG A 272 1.90 -21.90 -33.37
C ARG A 272 1.76 -23.29 -33.99
N ALA A 273 0.71 -23.49 -34.79
CA ALA A 273 0.58 -24.69 -35.59
C ALA A 273 1.85 -24.74 -36.44
N GLY A 274 2.70 -25.73 -36.19
CA GLY A 274 3.91 -25.93 -36.97
C GLY A 274 3.48 -26.11 -38.42
N THR A 275 3.75 -25.12 -39.24
CA THR A 275 3.69 -25.22 -40.69
C THR A 275 4.65 -26.33 -41.10
N ARG A 276 4.15 -27.54 -41.34
CA ARG A 276 4.88 -28.52 -42.14
C ARG A 276 4.94 -27.97 -43.54
N ILE A 277 6.11 -27.46 -43.92
CA ILE A 277 6.47 -27.30 -45.32
C ILE A 277 6.58 -28.72 -45.87
N SER A 278 5.57 -29.17 -46.59
CA SER A 278 5.67 -30.30 -47.49
C SER A 278 6.48 -29.85 -48.69
N SER A 279 7.77 -30.19 -48.71
CA SER A 279 8.58 -30.16 -49.93
C SER A 279 8.10 -31.28 -50.85
N PHE A 280 7.53 -30.89 -51.99
CA PHE A 280 7.51 -31.69 -53.21
C PHE A 280 8.91 -31.77 -53.81
#